data_AF-F0YW07-F1
#
_entry.id   AF-F0YW07-F1
#
_cell.length_a   1.000
_cell.length_b   1.000
_cell.length_c   1.000
_cell.angle_alpha   90.00
_cell.angle_beta   90.00
_cell.angle_gamma   90.00
#
_symmetry.space_group_name_H-M   'P 1'
#
loop_
_entity.id
_entity.type
_entity.pdbx_description
1 polymer ?
#
loop_
_entity_poly.entity_id
_entity_poly.type
_entity_poly.pdbx_seq_one_letter_code
_entity_poly.pdbx_strand_id
1 'polypeptide(L)'
;MPLPFQCVPVLFFNCRQEPKREERAIASLVSKDVVGLIINTTSPDNDFLYDYVNWGILIVLCDKKLRNYNLDIVEEDIKRIITTLVHHQKEQGDTRPALFIQETVQNSVKNIRRSAFLNAVAEHLDII
;
A
#
# COMPACT_ATOMS: atom_id res chain seq x y z
N MET A 1 -7.50 14.51 -33.10
CA MET A 1 -7.00 13.17 -33.40
C MET A 1 -6.41 12.61 -32.11
N PRO A 2 -7.03 11.61 -31.44
CA PRO A 2 -6.44 11.05 -30.24
C PRO A 2 -5.16 10.30 -30.64
N LEU A 3 -4.07 10.54 -29.90
CA LEU A 3 -2.83 9.80 -30.10
C LEU A 3 -3.11 8.30 -29.89
N PRO A 4 -2.51 7.41 -30.70
CA PRO A 4 -2.68 5.97 -30.50
C PRO A 4 -2.22 5.62 -29.07
N PHE A 5 -2.93 4.70 -28.41
CA PHE A 5 -2.54 4.17 -27.11
C PHE A 5 -1.11 3.63 -27.20
N GLN A 6 -0.15 4.46 -26.80
CA GLN A 6 1.25 4.13 -26.86
C GLN A 6 1.52 3.20 -25.68
N CYS A 7 1.95 1.96 -25.96
CA CYS A 7 2.40 1.06 -24.90
C CYS A 7 3.58 1.73 -24.19
N VAL A 8 3.35 2.25 -22.98
CA VAL A 8 4.41 2.81 -22.15
C VAL A 8 5.24 1.64 -21.62
N PRO A 9 6.54 1.54 -21.96
CA PRO A 9 7.38 0.48 -21.43
C PRO A 9 7.53 0.65 -19.92
N VAL A 10 7.38 -0.45 -19.17
CA VAL A 10 7.47 -0.44 -17.71
C VAL A 10 8.78 -1.08 -17.26
N LEU A 11 9.52 -0.40 -16.38
CA LEU A 11 10.71 -0.93 -15.73
C LEU A 11 10.35 -1.36 -14.32
N PHE A 12 10.65 -2.62 -13.98
CA PHE A 12 10.40 -3.16 -12.65
C PHE A 12 11.71 -3.29 -11.87
N PHE A 13 11.66 -2.92 -10.59
CA PHE A 13 12.78 -3.09 -9.67
C PHE A 13 12.29 -3.63 -8.32
N ASN A 14 12.97 -4.64 -7.80
CA ASN A 14 12.65 -5.21 -6.49
C ASN A 14 13.66 -4.73 -5.44
N CYS A 15 13.17 -3.92 -4.50
CA CYS A 15 13.98 -3.34 -3.42
C CYS A 15 14.16 -4.28 -2.21
N ARG A 16 13.51 -5.45 -2.19
CA ARG A 16 13.58 -6.46 -1.10
C ARG A 16 13.37 -5.89 0.31
N GLN A 17 12.53 -4.86 0.44
CA GLN A 17 12.27 -4.17 1.72
C GLN A 17 13.51 -3.46 2.31
N GLU A 18 14.52 -3.15 1.50
CA GLU A 18 15.72 -2.43 1.94
C GLU A 18 15.67 -0.95 1.50
N PRO A 19 15.58 0.02 2.43
CA PRO A 19 15.44 1.44 2.07
C PRO A 19 16.58 1.97 1.20
N LYS A 20 17.83 1.59 1.49
CA LYS A 20 18.99 1.99 0.67
C LYS A 20 18.95 1.42 -0.76
N ARG A 21 18.25 0.31 -0.99
CA ARG A 21 18.06 -0.23 -2.35
C ARG A 21 16.99 0.53 -3.10
N GLU A 22 15.94 0.97 -2.41
CA GLU A 22 14.91 1.83 -2.98
C GLU A 22 15.49 3.14 -3.49
N GLU A 23 16.29 3.83 -2.68
CA GLU A 23 16.96 5.07 -3.06
C GLU A 23 17.82 4.89 -4.34
N ARG A 24 18.67 3.85 -4.37
CA ARG A 24 19.49 3.52 -5.55
C ARG A 24 18.66 3.14 -6.78
N ALA A 25 17.57 2.41 -6.58
CA ALA A 25 16.68 2.01 -7.65
C ALA A 25 16.01 3.22 -8.29
N ILE A 26 15.51 4.14 -7.46
CA ILE A 26 14.88 5.38 -7.92
C ILE A 26 15.87 6.24 -8.69
N ALA A 27 17.07 6.47 -8.14
CA ALA A 27 18.12 7.20 -8.86
C ALA A 27 18.45 6.55 -10.22
N SER A 28 18.53 5.22 -10.28
CA SER A 28 18.77 4.49 -11.52
C SER A 28 17.60 4.55 -12.51
N LEU A 29 16.36 4.69 -12.05
CA LEU A 29 15.19 4.82 -12.93
C LEU A 29 15.06 6.25 -13.44
N VAL A 30 15.25 7.25 -12.58
CA VAL A 30 15.22 8.66 -12.98
C VAL A 30 16.32 8.96 -14.01
N SER A 31 17.52 8.42 -13.85
CA SER A 31 18.61 8.56 -14.84
C SER A 31 18.33 7.87 -16.20
N LYS A 32 17.23 7.13 -16.33
CA LYS A 32 16.75 6.54 -17.60
C LYS A 32 15.61 7.36 -18.22
N ASP A 33 15.38 8.59 -17.74
CA ASP A 33 14.34 9.50 -18.22
C ASP A 33 12.92 8.90 -18.18
N VAL A 34 12.61 8.17 -17.10
CA VAL A 34 11.24 7.69 -16.88
C VAL A 34 10.29 8.87 -16.68
N VAL A 35 9.09 8.76 -17.23
CA VAL A 35 8.06 9.81 -17.16
C VAL A 35 7.38 9.90 -15.78
N GLY A 36 7.58 8.89 -14.93
CA GLY A 36 7.00 8.82 -13.60
C GLY A 36 7.36 7.52 -12.88
N LEU A 37 7.02 7.46 -11.59
CA LEU A 37 7.33 6.35 -10.70
C LEU A 37 6.07 5.88 -9.96
N ILE A 38 5.90 4.56 -9.89
CA ILE A 38 4.93 3.90 -9.02
C ILE A 38 5.71 3.17 -7.94
N ILE A 39 5.50 3.54 -6.67
CA ILE A 39 6.36 3.11 -5.56
C ILE A 39 5.53 2.43 -4.47
N ASN A 40 5.75 1.13 -4.26
CA ASN A 40 5.37 0.46 -3.01
C ASN A 40 6.54 0.57 -2.03
N THR A 41 6.55 1.66 -1.27
CA THR A 41 7.73 2.04 -0.50
C THR A 41 8.07 1.05 0.61
N THR A 42 9.35 0.93 0.91
CA THR A 42 9.92 0.05 1.93
C THR A 42 9.96 0.70 3.31
N SER A 43 9.83 2.02 3.40
CA SER A 43 9.89 2.81 4.63
C SER A 43 8.77 3.86 4.66
N PRO A 44 8.23 4.21 5.83
CA PRO A 44 7.40 5.40 5.98
C PRO A 44 8.21 6.71 6.00
N ASP A 45 9.52 6.61 6.22
CA ASP A 45 10.46 7.74 6.26
C ASP A 45 11.32 7.70 5.00
N ASN A 46 10.96 8.51 4.00
CA ASN A 46 11.70 8.67 2.74
C ASN A 46 11.66 10.11 2.28
N ASP A 47 12.31 10.98 3.04
CA ASP A 47 12.33 12.41 2.74
C ASP A 47 12.98 12.69 1.36
N PHE A 48 13.88 11.81 0.90
CA PHE A 48 14.51 11.92 -0.42
C PHE A 48 13.52 11.85 -1.61
N LEU A 49 12.34 11.24 -1.43
CA LEU A 49 11.31 11.21 -2.49
C LEU A 49 10.80 12.61 -2.81
N TYR A 50 10.82 13.51 -1.81
CA TYR A 50 10.38 14.88 -1.98
C TYR A 50 11.29 15.67 -2.93
N ASP A 51 12.60 15.39 -2.92
CA ASP A 51 13.54 16.04 -3.84
C ASP A 51 13.20 15.71 -5.30
N TYR A 52 12.84 14.45 -5.59
CA TYR A 52 12.43 14.03 -6.93
C TYR A 52 11.10 14.65 -7.36
N VAL A 53 10.15 14.80 -6.44
CA VAL A 53 8.90 15.52 -6.71
C VAL A 53 9.18 16.98 -7.05
N ASN A 54 10.06 17.65 -6.31
CA ASN A 54 10.47 19.03 -6.59
C ASN A 54 11.22 19.16 -7.92
N TRP A 55 11.91 18.12 -8.37
CA TRP A 55 12.52 18.05 -9.70
C TRP A 55 11.52 17.78 -10.83
N GLY A 56 10.23 17.64 -10.51
CA GLY A 56 9.15 17.46 -11.48
C GLY A 56 8.84 16.00 -11.82
N ILE A 57 9.40 15.03 -11.10
CA ILE A 57 9.07 13.61 -11.29
C ILE A 57 7.71 13.31 -10.68
N LEU A 58 6.80 12.76 -11.50
CA LEU A 58 5.50 12.29 -11.03
C LEU A 58 5.68 11.00 -10.21
N ILE A 59 5.26 11.02 -8.95
CA ILE A 59 5.35 9.87 -8.05
C ILE A 59 3.97 9.53 -7.51
N VAL A 60 3.56 8.27 -7.69
CA VAL A 60 2.37 7.70 -7.07
C VAL A 60 2.78 6.57 -6.13
N LEU A 61 2.32 6.63 -4.89
CA LEU A 61 2.53 5.59 -3.89
C LEU A 61 1.50 4.47 -4.03
N CYS A 62 1.88 3.27 -3.62
CA CYS A 62 0.97 2.13 -3.50
C CYS A 62 1.03 1.55 -2.09
N ASP A 63 -0.14 1.28 -1.52
CA ASP A 63 -0.36 0.56 -0.24
C ASP A 63 0.16 1.25 1.02
N LYS A 64 1.25 2.04 0.94
CA LYS A 64 1.94 2.63 2.10
C LYS A 64 2.12 4.13 1.96
N LYS A 65 1.78 4.84 3.03
CA LYS A 65 1.94 6.30 3.17
C LYS A 65 3.31 6.67 3.69
N LEU A 66 3.78 7.84 3.27
CA LEU A 66 4.88 8.53 3.93
C LEU A 66 4.36 9.25 5.17
N ARG A 67 5.20 9.37 6.20
CA ARG A 67 4.84 10.06 7.45
C ARG A 67 4.78 11.57 7.29
N ASN A 68 5.70 12.14 6.51
CA ASN A 68 5.95 13.58 6.50
C ASN A 68 5.37 14.32 5.28
N TYR A 69 4.89 13.58 4.27
CA TYR A 69 4.49 14.17 2.98
C TYR A 69 3.22 13.54 2.43
N ASN A 70 2.40 14.37 1.79
CA ASN A 70 1.23 13.93 1.05
C ASN A 70 1.60 13.76 -0.42
N LEU A 71 1.65 12.52 -0.87
CA LEU A 71 1.74 12.15 -2.29
C LEU A 71 0.46 11.43 -2.71
N ASP A 72 0.16 11.46 -4.00
CA ASP A 72 -0.91 10.64 -4.55
C ASP A 72 -0.65 9.18 -4.19
N ILE A 73 -1.65 8.53 -3.62
CA ILE A 73 -1.55 7.15 -3.15
C ILE A 73 -2.77 6.36 -3.61
N VAL A 74 -2.50 5.16 -4.10
CA VAL A 74 -3.51 4.14 -4.33
C VAL A 74 -3.46 3.16 -3.16
N GLU A 75 -4.54 3.12 -2.38
CA GLU A 75 -4.68 2.26 -1.21
C GLU A 75 -6.05 1.58 -1.16
N GLU A 76 -6.13 0.50 -0.42
CA GLU A 76 -7.35 -0.23 -0.16
C GLU A 76 -8.03 0.26 1.12
N ASP A 77 -9.36 0.34 1.14
CA ASP A 77 -10.13 0.52 2.38
C ASP A 77 -10.24 -0.82 3.12
N ILE A 78 -9.15 -1.19 3.78
CA ILE A 78 -9.03 -2.45 4.52
C ILE A 78 -10.13 -2.60 5.57
N LYS A 79 -10.52 -1.50 6.22
CA LYS A 79 -11.58 -1.55 7.23
C LYS A 79 -12.88 -1.99 6.58
N ARG A 80 -13.30 -1.33 5.49
CA ARG A 80 -14.51 -1.69 4.76
C ARG A 80 -14.44 -3.12 4.22
N ILE A 81 -13.32 -3.52 3.62
CA ILE A 81 -13.15 -4.87 3.07
C ILE A 81 -13.37 -5.93 4.15
N ILE A 82 -12.71 -5.78 5.31
CA ILE A 82 -12.81 -6.75 6.39
C ILE A 82 -14.21 -6.75 7.04
N THR A 83 -14.81 -5.58 7.25
CA THR A 83 -16.19 -5.49 7.76
C THR A 83 -17.18 -6.18 6.83
N THR A 84 -17.11 -5.92 5.52
CA THR A 84 -17.96 -6.59 4.52
C THR A 84 -17.75 -8.11 4.53
N LEU A 85 -16.51 -8.58 4.66
CA LEU A 85 -16.21 -10.01 4.72
C LEU A 85 -16.81 -10.69 5.96
N VAL A 86 -16.63 -10.10 7.14
CA VAL A 86 -17.16 -10.66 8.41
C VAL A 86 -18.69 -10.64 8.40
N HIS A 87 -19.30 -9.55 7.93
CA HIS A 87 -20.75 -9.46 7.78
C HIS A 87 -21.30 -10.57 6.87
N HIS A 88 -20.67 -10.76 5.71
CA HIS A 88 -21.08 -11.81 4.77
C HIS A 88 -20.98 -13.21 5.39
N GLN A 89 -19.91 -13.51 6.15
CA GLN A 89 -19.78 -14.78 6.87
C GLN A 89 -20.90 -14.99 7.89
N LYS A 90 -21.27 -13.94 8.66
CA LYS A 90 -22.43 -14.01 9.57
C LYS A 90 -23.72 -14.35 8.81
N GLU A 91 -23.96 -13.72 7.66
CA GLU A 91 -25.15 -13.99 6.84
C GLU A 91 -25.20 -15.44 6.34
N GLN A 92 -24.04 -16.08 6.14
CA GLN A 92 -23.95 -17.50 5.79
C GLN A 92 -24.14 -18.43 7.01
N GLY A 93 -24.25 -17.89 8.22
CA GLY A 93 -24.42 -18.65 9.47
C GLY A 93 -23.10 -18.99 10.17
N ASP A 94 -21.97 -18.45 9.72
CA ASP A 94 -20.69 -18.62 10.42
C ASP A 94 -20.71 -17.86 11.75
N THR A 95 -20.35 -18.54 12.84
CA THR A 95 -20.40 -17.99 14.20
C THR A 95 -19.01 -17.75 14.82
N ARG A 96 -17.95 -18.28 14.20
CA ARG A 96 -16.59 -18.28 14.76
C ARG A 96 -15.53 -18.06 13.67
N PRO A 97 -15.49 -16.85 13.07
CA PRO A 97 -14.46 -16.53 12.10
C PRO A 97 -13.07 -16.52 12.76
N ALA A 98 -12.07 -16.98 12.02
CA ALA A 98 -10.66 -16.96 12.45
C ALA A 98 -9.81 -16.20 11.43
N LEU A 99 -8.91 -15.34 11.91
CA LEU A 99 -7.95 -14.62 11.09
C LEU A 99 -6.56 -15.24 11.24
N PHE A 100 -6.01 -15.73 10.13
CA PHE A 100 -4.61 -16.16 10.04
C PHE A 100 -3.77 -15.01 9.48
N ILE A 101 -2.76 -14.57 10.23
CA ILE A 101 -1.87 -13.48 9.82
C ILE A 101 -0.43 -13.83 10.19
N GLN A 102 0.51 -13.45 9.32
CA GLN A 102 1.94 -13.59 9.60
C GLN A 102 2.38 -12.68 10.76
N GLU A 103 3.42 -13.09 11.50
CA GLU A 103 3.98 -12.31 12.62
C GLU A 103 4.29 -10.86 12.24
N THR A 104 3.99 -9.97 13.19
CA THR A 104 4.01 -8.52 12.99
C THR A 104 5.36 -7.93 13.38
N VAL A 105 6.01 -7.23 12.46
CA VAL A 105 6.98 -6.18 12.80
C VAL A 105 6.19 -4.86 12.86
N GLN A 106 6.39 -4.08 13.92
CA GLN A 106 5.63 -2.88 14.29
C GLN A 106 5.26 -1.97 13.09
N ASN A 107 4.05 -1.40 13.11
CA ASN A 107 3.50 -0.44 12.13
C ASN A 107 3.24 -0.95 10.70
N SER A 108 2.82 -2.20 10.52
CA SER A 108 2.44 -2.72 9.20
C SER A 108 0.92 -2.67 8.96
N VAL A 109 0.54 -2.64 7.67
CA VAL A 109 -0.82 -2.88 7.13
C VAL A 109 -1.51 -4.09 7.78
N LYS A 110 -0.71 -5.07 8.25
CA LYS A 110 -1.17 -6.25 9.00
C LYS A 110 -1.88 -5.88 10.32
N ASN A 111 -1.43 -4.85 11.02
CA ASN A 111 -2.11 -4.38 12.24
C ASN A 111 -3.47 -3.76 11.91
N ILE A 112 -3.57 -3.02 10.82
CA ILE A 112 -4.85 -2.46 10.35
C ILE A 112 -5.83 -3.59 10.04
N ARG A 113 -5.38 -4.63 9.33
CA ARG A 113 -6.19 -5.84 9.06
C ARG A 113 -6.65 -6.55 10.33
N ARG A 114 -5.74 -6.73 11.30
CA ARG A 114 -6.07 -7.36 12.59
C ARG A 114 -7.10 -6.54 13.38
N SER A 115 -6.88 -5.24 13.51
CA SER A 115 -7.79 -4.35 14.24
C SER A 115 -9.15 -4.27 13.56
N ALA A 116 -9.19 -4.16 12.23
CA ALA A 116 -10.44 -4.17 11.48
C ALA A 116 -11.22 -5.48 11.68
N PHE A 117 -10.53 -6.62 11.71
CA PHE A 117 -11.16 -7.92 11.94
C PHE A 117 -11.75 -8.03 13.35
N LEU A 118 -10.99 -7.68 14.38
CA LEU A 118 -11.47 -7.73 15.76
C LEU A 118 -12.69 -6.83 15.97
N ASN A 119 -12.66 -5.61 15.40
CA ASN A 119 -13.80 -4.69 15.48
C ASN A 119 -15.03 -5.24 14.74
N ALA A 120 -14.86 -5.75 13.53
CA ALA A 120 -15.96 -6.31 12.75
C ALA A 120 -16.59 -7.53 13.42
N VAL A 121 -15.79 -8.38 14.06
CA VAL A 121 -16.29 -9.51 14.86
C VAL A 121 -17.08 -9.01 16.06
N ALA A 122 -16.55 -8.04 16.82
CA ALA A 122 -17.24 -7.47 17.98
C ALA A 122 -18.57 -6.78 17.62
N GLU A 123 -18.64 -6.12 16.46
CA GLU A 123 -19.83 -5.39 16.01
C GLU A 123 -20.91 -6.32 15.42
N HIS A 124 -20.52 -7.42 14.78
CA HIS A 124 -21.45 -8.25 14.03
C HIS A 124 -21.72 -9.61 14.65
N LEU A 125 -20.83 -10.13 15.47
CA LEU A 125 -21.06 -11.38 16.20
C LEU A 125 -21.20 -10.97 17.65
N ASP A 126 -22.39 -11.13 18.23
CA ASP A 126 -22.72 -10.80 19.63
C ASP A 126 -21.90 -11.68 20.61
N ILE A 127 -20.58 -11.53 20.59
CA ILE A 127 -19.59 -12.32 21.32
C ILE A 127 -18.57 -11.35 21.90
N ILE A 128 -18.99 -10.61 22.92
CA ILE A 128 -18.16 -10.19 24.05
C ILE A 128 -18.98 -10.34 25.32
#